data_AF-A0A376L484-F1
#
_entry.id   AF-A0A376L484-F1
#
_cell.length_a   1.000
_cell.length_b   1.000
_cell.length_c   1.000
_cell.angle_alpha   90.00
_cell.angle_beta   90.00
_cell.angle_gamma   90.00
#
_symmetry.space_group_name_H-M   'P 1'
#
loop_
_entity.id
_entity.type
_entity.pdbx_description
1 polymer ?
#
loop_
_entity_poly.entity_id
_entity_poly.type
_entity_poly.pdbx_seq_one_letter_code
_entity_poly.pdbx_strand_id
1 'polypeptide(L)'
;MKTITGRLGKKLWTDGADGEPISLYCAFNELDEARFVVNRIKTWQDNGGALAECAILYRSNAQSRVLEEALLQASMPYRIYGGMRFFERQEIKDALSYLRLIANRNDDAAFERVVNTPTRGIGDRTLDVVRQTSRDRQLTLWQACRELLQEKALAGRAASALQRFMELIDALAQETADMPLHVQTDRGN
;
A
#
# COMPACT_ATOMS: atom_id res chain seq x y z
N MET A 1 -32.02 20.67 -3.62
CA MET A 1 -31.22 21.89 -3.35
C MET A 1 -29.83 21.74 -3.97
N LYS A 2 -29.39 22.66 -4.84
CA LYS A 2 -28.01 22.70 -5.37
C LYS A 2 -27.39 24.03 -4.96
N THR A 3 -26.51 23.99 -3.96
CA THR A 3 -25.77 25.16 -3.47
C THR A 3 -24.28 24.94 -3.72
N ILE A 4 -23.82 25.15 -4.96
CA ILE A 4 -22.39 25.25 -5.29
C ILE A 4 -22.23 26.40 -6.28
N THR A 5 -21.60 27.48 -5.85
CA THR A 5 -21.29 28.68 -6.66
C THR A 5 -20.10 28.42 -7.59
N GLY A 6 -20.22 28.78 -8.88
CA GLY A 6 -19.13 28.66 -9.88
C GLY A 6 -19.23 27.50 -10.88
N ARG A 7 -20.32 26.73 -10.89
CA ARG A 7 -20.49 25.60 -11.82
C ARG A 7 -21.15 26.04 -13.14
N LEU A 8 -20.54 25.73 -14.29
CA LEU A 8 -21.22 25.85 -15.60
C LEU A 8 -22.51 25.00 -15.59
N GLY A 9 -23.64 25.63 -15.87
CA GLY A 9 -24.95 25.00 -15.81
C GLY A 9 -25.07 23.83 -16.80
N LYS A 10 -25.06 22.60 -16.28
CA LYS A 10 -25.50 21.40 -17.02
C LYS A 10 -26.83 20.94 -16.46
N LYS A 11 -27.87 20.94 -17.30
CA LYS A 11 -29.16 20.29 -17.01
C LYS A 11 -29.03 18.82 -17.38
N LEU A 12 -29.13 17.95 -16.38
CA LEU A 12 -29.19 16.50 -16.58
C LEU A 12 -30.66 16.13 -16.64
N TRP A 13 -31.03 15.33 -17.64
CA TRP A 13 -32.37 14.75 -17.80
C TRP A 13 -32.22 13.24 -17.98
N THR A 14 -33.27 12.50 -17.66
CA THR A 14 -33.36 11.05 -17.86
C THR A 14 -34.70 10.74 -18.50
N ASP A 15 -34.76 9.74 -19.38
CA ASP A 15 -36.00 9.23 -20.00
C ASP A 15 -36.60 8.06 -19.18
N GLY A 16 -36.03 7.78 -18.01
CA GLY A 16 -36.50 6.72 -17.13
C GLY A 16 -37.80 7.07 -16.41
N ALA A 17 -38.56 6.04 -16.02
CA ALA A 17 -39.70 6.20 -15.13
C ALA A 17 -39.30 6.70 -13.74
N ASP A 18 -40.24 7.28 -13.01
CA ASP A 18 -40.03 7.67 -11.62
C ASP A 18 -39.68 6.44 -10.78
N GLY A 19 -38.51 6.48 -10.14
CA GLY A 19 -38.02 5.42 -9.27
C GLY A 19 -38.51 5.54 -7.83
N GLU A 20 -38.04 4.64 -6.96
CA GLU A 20 -38.33 4.72 -5.52
C GLU A 20 -37.77 6.02 -4.90
N PRO A 21 -38.52 6.66 -3.98
CA PRO A 21 -38.05 7.84 -3.28
C PRO A 21 -36.76 7.58 -2.50
N ILE A 22 -35.84 8.55 -2.52
CA ILE A 22 -34.63 8.51 -1.71
C ILE A 22 -35.02 8.58 -0.23
N SER A 23 -34.63 7.56 0.53
CA SER A 23 -34.83 7.49 1.97
C SER A 23 -33.65 8.11 2.73
N LEU A 24 -33.94 8.84 3.81
CA LEU A 24 -32.94 9.34 4.76
C LEU A 24 -33.20 8.70 6.13
N TYR A 25 -32.13 8.16 6.74
CA TYR A 25 -32.17 7.62 8.09
C TYR A 25 -31.14 8.35 8.95
N CYS A 26 -31.57 8.86 10.11
CA CYS A 26 -30.69 9.49 11.09
C CYS A 26 -30.44 8.51 12.23
N ALA A 27 -29.26 7.87 12.21
CA ALA A 27 -28.86 6.92 13.24
C ALA A 27 -28.46 7.62 14.55
N PHE A 28 -28.57 6.90 15.67
CA PHE A 28 -28.15 7.42 16.98
C PHE A 28 -26.62 7.44 17.15
N ASN A 29 -25.91 6.49 16.54
CA ASN A 29 -24.46 6.39 16.51
C ASN A 29 -23.98 5.59 15.28
N GLU A 30 -22.66 5.48 15.10
CA GLU A 30 -22.05 4.80 13.95
C GLU A 30 -22.37 3.29 13.90
N LEU A 31 -22.54 2.65 15.06
CA LEU A 31 -22.92 1.22 15.15
C LEU A 31 -24.37 0.98 14.71
N ASP A 32 -25.27 1.87 15.11
CA ASP A 32 -26.67 1.86 14.69
C ASP A 32 -26.78 2.11 13.18
N GLU A 33 -26.04 3.08 12.65
CA GLU A 33 -25.96 3.35 11.22
C GLU A 33 -25.51 2.11 10.44
N ALA A 34 -24.40 1.48 10.88
CA ALA A 34 -23.86 0.31 10.22
C ALA A 34 -24.84 -0.87 10.25
N ARG A 35 -25.50 -1.13 11.39
CA ARG A 35 -26.52 -2.18 11.51
C ARG A 35 -27.73 -1.89 10.63
N PHE A 36 -28.17 -0.64 10.56
CA PHE A 36 -29.26 -0.24 9.67
C PHE A 36 -28.91 -0.50 8.21
N VAL A 37 -27.72 -0.11 7.76
CA VAL A 37 -27.26 -0.35 6.38
C VAL A 37 -27.20 -1.84 6.07
N VAL A 38 -26.61 -2.66 6.95
CA VAL A 38 -26.52 -4.12 6.76
C VAL A 38 -27.90 -4.76 6.73
N ASN A 39 -28.83 -4.34 7.60
CA ASN A 39 -30.21 -4.82 7.59
C ASN A 39 -30.92 -4.47 6.28
N ARG A 40 -30.71 -3.27 5.73
CA ARG A 40 -31.28 -2.89 4.43
C ARG A 40 -30.76 -3.76 3.28
N ILE A 41 -29.45 -4.02 3.25
CA ILE A 41 -28.84 -4.91 2.25
C ILE A 41 -29.37 -6.34 2.41
N LYS A 42 -29.56 -6.80 3.65
CA LYS A 42 -30.15 -8.11 3.93
C LYS A 42 -31.59 -8.20 3.42
N THR A 43 -32.43 -7.20 3.70
CA THR A 43 -33.80 -7.15 3.16
C THR A 43 -33.81 -7.13 1.63
N TRP A 44 -32.88 -6.43 0.98
CA TRP A 44 -32.73 -6.46 -0.48
C TRP A 44 -32.39 -7.87 -0.99
N GLN A 45 -31.45 -8.55 -0.33
CA GLN A 45 -31.07 -9.91 -0.66
C GLN A 45 -32.22 -10.91 -0.44
N ASP A 46 -32.96 -10.78 0.67
CA ASP A 46 -34.13 -11.61 0.99
C ASP A 46 -35.25 -11.43 -0.05
N ASN A 47 -35.34 -10.26 -0.68
CA ASN A 47 -36.25 -9.96 -1.79
C ASN A 47 -35.73 -10.43 -3.17
N GLY A 48 -34.61 -11.15 -3.22
CA GLY A 48 -34.04 -11.71 -4.45
C GLY A 48 -32.99 -10.83 -5.14
N GLY A 49 -32.61 -9.70 -4.54
CA GLY A 49 -31.59 -8.81 -5.06
C GLY A 49 -30.16 -9.36 -4.91
N ALA A 50 -29.25 -8.99 -5.82
CA ALA A 50 -27.87 -9.44 -5.74
C ALA A 50 -27.01 -8.48 -4.88
N LEU A 51 -26.13 -9.04 -4.04
CA LEU A 51 -25.18 -8.22 -3.24
C LEU A 51 -24.25 -7.37 -4.12
N ALA A 52 -23.96 -7.82 -5.34
CA ALA A 52 -23.14 -7.09 -6.31
C ALA A 52 -23.79 -5.79 -6.82
N GLU A 53 -25.10 -5.63 -6.63
CA GLU A 53 -25.87 -4.43 -6.98
C GLU A 53 -25.89 -3.40 -5.84
N CYS A 54 -25.38 -3.77 -4.67
CA CYS A 54 -25.28 -2.88 -3.51
C CYS A 54 -23.89 -2.23 -3.44
N ALA A 55 -23.86 -0.92 -3.18
CA ALA A 55 -22.63 -0.19 -2.91
C ALA A 55 -22.81 0.69 -1.67
N ILE A 56 -21.84 0.67 -0.76
CA ILE A 56 -21.78 1.55 0.40
C ILE A 56 -20.73 2.62 0.11
N LEU A 57 -21.15 3.89 0.10
CA LEU A 57 -20.27 5.04 -0.12
C LEU A 57 -20.12 5.80 1.19
N TYR A 58 -18.88 6.05 1.60
CA TYR A 58 -18.54 6.80 2.79
C TYR A 58 -17.51 7.87 2.45
N ARG A 59 -17.39 8.88 3.33
CA ARG A 59 -16.55 10.06 3.07
C ARG A 59 -15.09 9.83 3.44
N SER A 60 -14.81 9.04 4.46
CA SER A 60 -13.47 8.77 4.98
C SER A 60 -13.26 7.30 5.28
N ASN A 61 -12.04 6.82 5.08
CA ASN A 61 -11.63 5.44 5.35
C ASN A 61 -11.83 5.02 6.82
N ALA A 62 -11.86 5.98 7.77
CA ALA A 62 -12.15 5.67 9.17
C ALA A 62 -13.54 5.04 9.37
N GLN A 63 -14.51 5.40 8.51
CA GLN A 63 -15.89 4.90 8.58
C GLN A 63 -16.01 3.45 8.08
N SER A 64 -15.03 2.93 7.31
CA SER A 64 -15.11 1.58 6.77
C SER A 64 -15.11 0.52 7.87
N ARG A 65 -14.39 0.76 8.96
CA ARG A 65 -14.19 -0.22 10.02
C ARG A 65 -15.50 -0.67 10.67
N VAL A 66 -16.36 0.27 11.05
CA VAL A 66 -17.63 -0.05 11.73
C VAL A 66 -18.58 -0.80 10.79
N LEU A 67 -18.57 -0.44 9.51
CA LEU A 67 -19.31 -1.14 8.46
C LEU A 67 -18.78 -2.56 8.21
N GLU A 68 -17.46 -2.73 8.13
CA GLU A 68 -16.80 -4.04 8.00
C GLU A 68 -17.15 -4.96 9.17
N GLU A 69 -17.08 -4.46 10.40
CA GLU A 69 -17.42 -5.22 11.60
C GLU A 69 -18.90 -5.67 11.58
N ALA A 70 -19.83 -4.80 11.17
CA ALA A 70 -21.24 -5.14 11.04
C ALA A 70 -21.51 -6.16 9.92
N LEU A 71 -20.85 -6.03 8.76
CA LEU A 71 -20.96 -6.98 7.64
C LEU A 71 -20.41 -8.36 8.03
N LEU A 72 -19.27 -8.40 8.74
CA LEU A 72 -18.69 -9.64 9.28
C LEU A 72 -19.62 -10.31 10.29
N GLN A 73 -20.20 -9.56 11.23
CA GLN A 73 -21.15 -10.09 12.20
C GLN A 73 -22.39 -10.69 11.52
N ALA A 74 -22.86 -10.08 10.43
CA ALA A 74 -23.96 -10.59 9.64
C ALA A 74 -23.57 -11.73 8.69
N SER A 75 -22.30 -12.16 8.67
CA SER A 75 -21.76 -13.14 7.72
C SER A 75 -22.05 -12.78 6.26
N MET A 76 -22.05 -11.49 5.94
CA MET A 76 -22.36 -10.97 4.61
C MET A 76 -21.08 -10.80 3.79
N PRO A 77 -20.96 -11.41 2.60
CA PRO A 77 -19.83 -11.20 1.72
C PRO A 77 -19.71 -9.74 1.28
N TYR A 78 -18.50 -9.17 1.35
CA TYR A 78 -18.23 -7.79 0.91
C TYR A 78 -16.84 -7.66 0.29
N ARG A 79 -16.63 -6.57 -0.47
CA ARG A 79 -15.33 -6.21 -1.04
C ARG A 79 -15.08 -4.72 -0.81
N ILE A 80 -13.92 -4.41 -0.24
CA ILE A 80 -13.46 -3.03 -0.04
C ILE A 80 -12.67 -2.58 -1.26
N TYR A 81 -13.06 -1.45 -1.84
CA TYR A 81 -12.29 -0.77 -2.88
C TYR A 81 -11.55 0.41 -2.26
N GLY A 82 -10.23 0.52 -2.52
CA GLY A 82 -9.42 1.66 -2.05
C GLY A 82 -8.95 1.59 -0.59
N GLY A 83 -8.97 0.41 0.05
CA GLY A 83 -8.50 0.23 1.41
C GLY A 83 -6.99 0.50 1.58
N MET A 84 -6.64 1.39 2.51
CA MET A 84 -5.26 1.71 2.93
C MET A 84 -4.45 0.48 3.39
N ARG A 85 -5.11 -0.59 3.86
CA ARG A 85 -4.46 -1.67 4.61
C ARG A 85 -3.53 -2.59 3.81
N PHE A 86 -3.55 -2.58 2.47
CA PHE A 86 -2.60 -3.41 1.71
C PHE A 86 -1.23 -2.71 1.62
N PHE A 87 -1.14 -1.54 0.98
CA PHE A 87 0.14 -0.85 0.80
C PHE A 87 0.69 -0.20 2.07
N GLU A 88 -0.10 -0.06 3.13
CA GLU A 88 0.39 0.49 4.40
C GLU A 88 1.13 -0.49 5.30
N ARG A 89 0.88 -1.78 5.11
CA ARG A 89 1.53 -2.88 5.84
C ARG A 89 3.05 -2.76 5.78
N GLN A 90 3.70 -2.93 6.93
CA GLN A 90 5.14 -2.80 7.03
C GLN A 90 5.82 -3.81 6.10
N GLU A 91 5.35 -5.05 6.09
CA GLU A 91 5.86 -6.12 5.23
C GLU A 91 5.76 -5.79 3.73
N ILE A 92 4.69 -5.12 3.31
CA ILE A 92 4.49 -4.74 1.89
C ILE A 92 5.39 -3.56 1.53
N LYS A 93 5.52 -2.57 2.42
CA LYS A 93 6.45 -1.45 2.20
C LYS A 93 7.89 -1.90 2.18
N ASP A 94 8.27 -2.84 3.03
CA ASP A 94 9.63 -3.37 3.09
C ASP A 94 9.95 -4.14 1.82
N ALA A 95 9.07 -5.05 1.38
CA ALA A 95 9.20 -5.76 0.11
C ALA A 95 9.31 -4.80 -1.08
N LEU A 96 8.47 -3.76 -1.12
CA LEU A 96 8.52 -2.74 -2.17
C LEU A 96 9.85 -1.97 -2.15
N SER A 97 10.39 -1.66 -0.97
CA SER A 97 11.71 -1.01 -0.86
C SER A 97 12.85 -1.93 -1.29
N TYR A 98 12.77 -3.24 -1.07
CA TYR A 98 13.73 -4.19 -1.67
C TYR A 98 13.69 -4.12 -3.19
N LEU A 99 12.50 -4.18 -3.79
CA LEU A 99 12.34 -4.12 -5.25
C LEU A 99 12.83 -2.78 -5.82
N ARG A 100 12.53 -1.67 -5.15
CA ARG A 100 13.02 -0.34 -5.54
C ARG A 100 14.54 -0.27 -5.50
N LEU A 101 15.16 -0.82 -4.45
CA LEU A 101 16.61 -0.84 -4.32
C LEU A 101 17.26 -1.76 -5.37
N ILE A 102 16.62 -2.90 -5.68
CA ILE A 102 17.01 -3.82 -6.77
C ILE A 102 16.98 -3.12 -8.13
N ALA A 103 15.93 -2.35 -8.42
CA ALA A 103 15.80 -1.63 -9.68
C ALA A 103 16.68 -0.36 -9.75
N ASN A 104 16.88 0.32 -8.62
CA ASN A 104 17.64 1.57 -8.53
C ASN A 104 18.46 1.65 -7.23
N ARG A 105 19.78 1.47 -7.36
CA ARG A 105 20.74 1.57 -6.24
C ARG A 105 20.88 2.97 -5.65
N ASN A 106 20.35 4.00 -6.31
CA ASN A 106 20.42 5.39 -5.86
C ASN A 106 19.21 5.80 -5.01
N ASP A 107 18.32 4.87 -4.68
CA ASP A 107 17.15 5.13 -3.84
C ASP A 107 17.49 5.06 -2.35
N ASP A 108 17.99 6.17 -1.80
CA ASP A 108 18.41 6.26 -0.40
C ASP A 108 17.26 5.98 0.59
N ALA A 109 16.03 6.38 0.25
CA ALA A 109 14.86 6.12 1.09
C ALA A 109 14.51 4.62 1.14
N ALA A 110 14.64 3.92 0.02
CA ALA A 110 14.51 2.47 -0.02
C ALA A 110 15.63 1.79 0.76
N PHE A 111 16.87 2.24 0.59
CA PHE A 111 18.04 1.74 1.33
C PHE A 111 17.86 1.84 2.84
N GLU A 112 17.55 3.03 3.37
CA GLU A 112 17.41 3.24 4.82
C GLU A 112 16.35 2.34 5.43
N ARG A 113 15.27 2.06 4.70
CA ARG A 113 14.17 1.22 5.17
C ARG A 113 14.59 -0.24 5.33
N VAL A 114 15.36 -0.78 4.38
CA VAL A 114 15.60 -2.23 4.26
C VAL A 114 16.97 -2.69 4.74
N VAL A 115 17.94 -1.77 4.88
CA VAL A 115 19.31 -2.09 5.29
C VAL A 115 19.37 -2.89 6.59
N ASN A 116 18.49 -2.62 7.56
CA ASN A 116 18.42 -3.34 8.83
C ASN A 116 17.08 -4.05 9.06
N THR A 117 16.32 -4.32 7.99
CA THR A 117 15.03 -5.03 8.05
C THR A 117 15.04 -6.23 7.11
N PRO A 118 15.08 -7.49 7.60
CA PRO A 118 15.19 -7.93 9.00
C PRO A 118 16.51 -7.49 9.66
N THR A 119 16.57 -7.58 10.99
CA THR A 119 17.72 -7.10 11.79
C THR A 119 19.01 -7.82 11.38
N ARG A 120 20.03 -7.03 10.97
CA ARG A 120 21.33 -7.54 10.49
C ARG A 120 22.49 -7.21 11.42
N GLY A 121 22.22 -6.55 12.54
CA GLY A 121 23.25 -6.04 13.44
C GLY A 121 23.98 -4.81 12.90
N ILE A 122 23.34 -4.08 11.98
CA ILE A 122 23.77 -2.76 11.53
C ILE A 122 23.12 -1.75 12.48
N GLY A 123 23.91 -1.17 13.39
CA GLY A 123 23.41 -0.21 14.38
C GLY A 123 23.40 1.22 13.85
N ASP A 124 22.67 2.11 14.53
CA ASP A 124 22.50 3.52 14.16
C ASP A 124 23.83 4.25 13.94
N ARG A 125 24.82 4.02 14.81
CA ARG A 125 26.16 4.62 14.67
C ARG A 125 26.84 4.27 13.34
N THR A 126 26.61 3.06 12.82
CA THR A 126 27.15 2.66 11.50
C THR A 126 26.43 3.40 10.39
N LEU A 127 25.10 3.49 10.47
CA LEU A 127 24.29 4.25 9.51
C LEU A 127 24.63 5.74 9.52
N ASP A 128 24.93 6.32 10.69
CA ASP A 128 25.34 7.72 10.80
C ASP A 128 26.67 7.98 10.12
N VAL A 129 27.64 7.06 10.22
CA VAL A 129 28.90 7.14 9.46
C VAL A 129 28.61 7.09 7.95
N VAL A 130 27.77 6.16 7.49
CA VAL A 130 27.37 6.07 6.08
C VAL A 130 26.69 7.36 5.60
N ARG A 131 25.74 7.90 6.36
CA ARG A 131 25.06 9.17 6.05
C ARG A 131 26.03 10.33 5.98
N GLN A 132 26.99 10.38 6.91
CA GLN A 132 27.98 11.44 6.93
C GLN A 132 28.90 11.37 5.72
N THR A 133 29.42 10.18 5.39
CA THR A 133 30.23 9.97 4.18
C THR A 133 29.46 10.28 2.90
N SER A 134 28.19 9.87 2.81
CA SER A 134 27.30 10.21 1.71
C SER A 134 27.17 11.73 1.52
N ARG A 135 26.94 12.49 2.59
CA ARG A 135 26.86 13.95 2.54
C ARG A 135 28.19 14.61 2.19
N ASP A 136 29.28 14.19 2.83
CA ASP A 136 30.60 14.81 2.67
C ASP A 136 31.17 14.61 1.26
N ARG A 137 30.88 13.45 0.67
CA ARG A 137 31.38 13.06 -0.66
C ARG A 137 30.35 13.21 -1.78
N GLN A 138 29.14 13.68 -1.45
CA GLN A 138 28.02 13.81 -2.40
C GLN A 138 27.67 12.50 -3.13
N LEU A 139 27.67 11.40 -2.39
CA LEU A 139 27.38 10.06 -2.88
C LEU A 139 26.02 9.58 -2.39
N THR A 140 25.42 8.63 -3.10
CA THR A 140 24.25 7.90 -2.57
C THR A 140 24.67 7.02 -1.38
N LEU A 141 23.72 6.63 -0.53
CA LEU A 141 24.01 5.76 0.63
C LEU A 141 24.65 4.44 0.18
N TRP A 142 24.17 3.88 -0.93
CA TRP A 142 24.76 2.68 -1.53
C TRP A 142 26.22 2.87 -1.93
N GLN A 143 26.54 3.98 -2.61
CA GLN A 143 27.91 4.31 -3.02
C GLN A 143 28.81 4.56 -1.80
N ALA A 144 28.33 5.31 -0.81
CA ALA A 144 29.05 5.55 0.44
C ALA A 144 29.37 4.24 1.18
N CYS A 145 28.46 3.27 1.20
CA CYS A 145 28.73 1.94 1.73
C CYS A 145 29.88 1.24 0.99
N ARG A 146 29.90 1.29 -0.36
CA ARG A 146 31.00 0.69 -1.15
C ARG A 146 32.35 1.29 -0.79
N GLU A 147 32.43 2.62 -0.72
CA GLU A 147 33.69 3.30 -0.38
C GLU A 147 34.14 2.98 1.04
N LEU A 148 33.24 3.04 2.02
CA LEU A 148 33.55 2.72 3.41
C LEU A 148 34.03 1.28 3.60
N LEU A 149 33.49 0.33 2.83
CA LEU A 149 33.93 -1.06 2.83
C LEU A 149 35.31 -1.23 2.18
N GLN A 150 35.57 -0.53 1.07
CA GLN A 150 36.88 -0.52 0.39
C GLN A 150 37.97 0.10 1.27
N GLU A 151 37.66 1.19 1.95
CA GLU A 151 38.57 1.90 2.87
C GLU A 151 38.75 1.19 4.21
N LYS A 152 37.96 0.14 4.49
CA LYS A 152 37.91 -0.56 5.78
C LYS A 152 37.67 0.41 6.96
N ALA A 153 36.86 1.44 6.73
CA ALA A 153 36.58 2.51 7.69
C ALA A 153 35.53 2.13 8.76
N LEU A 154 34.91 0.94 8.64
CA LEU A 154 33.87 0.44 9.55
C LEU A 154 34.39 -0.70 10.44
N ALA A 155 33.82 -0.82 11.64
CA ALA A 155 34.12 -1.92 12.55
C ALA A 155 33.78 -3.30 11.93
N GLY A 156 34.64 -4.30 12.13
CA GLY A 156 34.58 -5.58 11.40
C GLY A 156 33.21 -6.29 11.40
N ARG A 157 32.47 -6.27 12.52
CA ARG A 157 31.11 -6.85 12.57
C ARG A 157 30.12 -6.07 11.70
N ALA A 158 30.16 -4.74 11.77
CA ALA A 158 29.27 -3.86 11.03
C ALA A 158 29.61 -3.87 9.53
N ALA A 159 30.90 -3.81 9.18
CA ALA A 159 31.39 -3.98 7.82
C ALA A 159 30.93 -5.31 7.21
N SER A 160 31.06 -6.41 7.93
CA SER A 160 30.62 -7.72 7.45
C SER A 160 29.11 -7.80 7.25
N ALA A 161 28.31 -7.18 8.13
CA ALA A 161 26.86 -7.14 7.98
C ALA A 161 26.42 -6.31 6.77
N LEU A 162 27.07 -5.16 6.56
CA LEU A 162 26.82 -4.28 5.43
C LEU A 162 27.22 -4.93 4.11
N GLN A 163 28.41 -5.56 4.06
CA GLN A 163 28.89 -6.32 2.92
C GLN A 163 27.90 -7.41 2.50
N ARG A 164 27.44 -8.24 3.45
CA ARG A 164 26.43 -9.28 3.17
C ARG A 164 25.10 -8.72 2.67
N PHE A 165 24.69 -7.55 3.16
CA PHE A 165 23.48 -6.89 2.68
C PHE A 165 23.63 -6.44 1.23
N MET A 166 24.76 -5.84 0.88
CA MET A 166 25.03 -5.41 -0.49
C MET A 166 25.09 -6.61 -1.45
N GLU A 167 25.78 -7.69 -1.05
CA GLU A 167 25.84 -8.94 -1.81
C GLU A 167 24.45 -9.56 -2.03
N LEU A 168 23.58 -9.53 -1.03
CA LEU A 168 22.20 -10.01 -1.16
C LEU A 168 21.43 -9.21 -2.23
N ILE A 169 21.53 -7.88 -2.19
CA ILE A 169 20.80 -7.02 -3.13
C ILE A 169 21.35 -7.19 -4.56
N ASP A 170 22.66 -7.40 -4.71
CA ASP A 170 23.29 -7.70 -5.99
C ASP A 170 22.91 -9.09 -6.52
N ALA A 171 22.86 -10.10 -5.66
CA ALA A 171 22.36 -11.43 -6.01
C ALA A 171 20.89 -11.38 -6.48
N LEU A 172 20.02 -10.68 -5.74
CA LEU A 172 18.61 -10.51 -6.13
C LEU A 172 18.46 -9.75 -7.46
N ALA A 173 19.31 -8.77 -7.73
CA ALA A 173 19.30 -8.08 -9.02
C ALA A 173 19.77 -8.98 -10.17
N GLN A 174 20.75 -9.84 -9.93
CA GLN A 174 21.22 -10.80 -10.93
C GLN A 174 20.16 -11.88 -11.22
N GLU A 175 19.53 -12.44 -10.18
CA GLU A 175 18.45 -13.43 -10.33
C GLU A 175 17.22 -12.86 -11.06
N THR A 176 16.98 -11.56 -10.94
CA THR A 176 15.89 -10.88 -11.66
C THR A 176 16.29 -10.36 -13.04
N ALA A 177 17.57 -10.42 -13.41
CA ALA A 177 18.07 -10.00 -14.73
C ALA A 177 17.82 -11.04 -15.84
N ASP A 178 17.67 -12.33 -15.51
CA ASP A 178 17.57 -13.43 -16.48
C ASP A 178 16.14 -13.78 -16.93
N MET A 179 15.20 -12.84 -16.92
CA MET A 179 13.89 -13.01 -17.58
C MET A 179 13.64 -11.93 -18.63
N PRO A 180 13.92 -12.22 -19.91
CA PRO A 180 13.37 -11.43 -21.00
C PRO A 180 11.85 -11.60 -21.03
N LEU A 181 11.12 -10.47 -20.91
CA LEU A 181 9.65 -10.39 -20.98
C LEU A 181 9.01 -11.14 -22.16
N HIS A 182 9.74 -11.33 -23.27
CA HIS A 182 9.24 -11.98 -24.49
C HIS A 182 9.29 -13.52 -24.47
N VAL A 183 9.93 -14.15 -23.47
CA VAL A 183 10.05 -15.63 -23.40
C VAL A 183 8.88 -16.26 -22.63
N GLN A 184 8.04 -15.47 -21.94
CA GLN A 184 6.93 -15.97 -21.12
C GLN A 184 5.59 -16.19 -21.88
N THR A 185 5.47 -15.78 -23.15
CA THR A 185 4.23 -15.94 -23.92
C THR A 185 4.18 -17.14 -24.87
N ASP A 186 5.25 -17.95 -24.97
CA ASP A 186 5.35 -18.99 -26.01
C ASP A 186 5.68 -20.40 -25.48
N ARG A 187 5.22 -20.71 -24.27
CA ARG A 187 5.13 -22.11 -23.80
C ARG A 187 3.70 -22.45 -23.40
N GLY A 188 2.86 -22.51 -24.42
CA GLY A 188 1.58 -23.20 -24.42
C GLY A 188 1.43 -23.96 -25.74
N ASN A 189 2.21 -25.03 -25.89
CA ASN A 189 1.92 -26.13 -26.80
C ASN A 189 1.70 -27.38 -25.94
#